data_AF-A0A1H9BLB3-F1
#
_entry.id   AF-A0A1H9BLB3-F1
#
_cell.length_a   1.000
_cell.length_b   1.000
_cell.length_c   1.000
_cell.angle_alpha   90.00
_cell.angle_beta   90.00
_cell.angle_gamma   90.00
#
_symmetry.space_group_name_H-M   'P 1'
#
loop_
_entity.id
_entity.type
_entity.pdbx_description
1 polymer ?
#
loop_
_entity_poly.entity_id
_entity_poly.type
_entity_poly.pdbx_seq_one_letter_code
_entity_poly.pdbx_strand_id
1 'polypeptide(L)'
;MFFLAVAAGFLNIYLLQEFILTDEVYHNTLGERLAYDRIEKMLDGQRAYAWIAYALIPLSVLLQVLAISVCLMTGVVLSLSKLKFKQVFRVTLTMVSIISVFRLIPVLVLLIQGVTVMDDLLTSDYYSLLALVDRDSVAPWLQIPLAAVNVFHVLLIAGLIAGLRYFSNNSTSWAAVVGYGGGTLLWWVGLMYVQFVFK
;
A
#
# COMPACT_ATOMS: atom_id res chain seq x y z
N MET A 1 5.27 17.49 4.88
CA MET A 1 4.74 16.13 5.10
C MET A 1 3.92 15.67 3.90
N PHE A 2 2.75 16.26 3.62
CA PHE A 2 1.95 15.85 2.43
C PHE A 2 2.74 15.85 1.12
N PHE A 3 3.41 16.96 0.77
CA PHE A 3 4.24 17.03 -0.44
C PHE A 3 5.37 15.99 -0.47
N LEU A 4 5.91 15.61 0.69
CA LEU A 4 6.94 14.58 0.79
C LEU A 4 6.36 13.19 0.49
N ALA A 5 5.17 12.87 1.01
CA ALA A 5 4.47 11.63 0.69
C ALA A 5 4.16 11.54 -0.82
N VAL A 6 3.72 12.66 -1.42
CA VAL A 6 3.43 12.75 -2.84
C VAL A 6 4.70 12.62 -3.68
N ALA A 7 5.78 13.31 -3.32
CA ALA A 7 7.06 13.21 -4.02
C ALA A 7 7.65 11.78 -3.95
N ALA A 8 7.56 11.13 -2.79
CA ALA A 8 7.95 9.73 -2.65
C ALA A 8 7.08 8.80 -3.51
N GLY A 9 5.77 9.06 -3.59
CA GLY A 9 4.86 8.34 -4.48
C GLY A 9 5.21 8.51 -5.97
N PHE A 10 5.54 9.73 -6.39
CA PHE A 10 6.01 10.00 -7.75
C PHE A 10 7.32 9.29 -8.06
N LEU A 11 8.28 9.33 -7.15
CA LEU A 11 9.54 8.63 -7.33
C LEU A 11 9.33 7.12 -7.41
N ASN A 12 8.46 6.56 -6.58
CA ASN A 12 8.14 5.14 -6.58
C ASN A 12 7.54 4.69 -7.92
N ILE A 13 6.53 5.42 -8.43
CA ILE A 13 5.89 5.06 -9.70
C ILE A 13 6.85 5.24 -10.88
N TYR A 14 7.70 6.27 -10.85
CA TYR A 14 8.71 6.50 -11.88
C TYR A 14 9.73 5.37 -11.93
N LEU A 15 10.29 4.97 -10.78
CA LEU A 15 11.23 3.86 -10.71
C LEU A 15 10.61 2.55 -11.19
N LEU A 16 9.35 2.30 -10.84
CA LEU A 16 8.63 1.11 -11.26
C LEU A 16 8.37 1.09 -12.77
N GLN A 17 7.91 2.20 -13.36
CA GLN A 17 7.58 2.26 -14.79
C GLN A 17 8.81 2.23 -15.69
N GLU A 18 9.86 2.98 -15.32
CA GLU A 18 11.01 3.17 -16.22
C GLU A 18 12.00 2.00 -16.16
N PHE A 19 12.20 1.41 -14.97
CA PHE A 19 13.29 0.47 -14.76
C PHE A 19 12.85 -0.96 -14.45
N ILE A 20 11.60 -1.17 -14.02
CA ILE A 20 11.10 -2.50 -13.62
C ILE A 20 10.09 -3.03 -14.65
N LEU A 21 9.07 -2.24 -14.99
CA LEU A 21 8.00 -2.60 -15.91
C LEU A 21 8.37 -2.22 -17.36
N THR A 22 9.52 -2.69 -17.85
CA THR A 22 9.94 -2.38 -19.22
C THR A 22 9.12 -3.15 -20.25
N ASP A 23 9.12 -2.69 -21.49
CA ASP A 23 8.42 -3.35 -22.61
C ASP A 23 8.81 -4.83 -22.72
N GLU A 24 10.08 -5.17 -22.46
CA GLU A 24 10.58 -6.54 -22.46
C GLU A 24 9.88 -7.42 -21.41
N VAL A 25 9.68 -6.91 -20.18
CA VAL A 25 8.96 -7.66 -19.14
C VAL A 25 7.50 -7.87 -19.54
N TYR A 26 6.86 -6.88 -20.18
CA TYR A 26 5.50 -7.02 -20.72
C TYR A 26 5.43 -8.06 -21.84
N HIS A 27 6.39 -8.07 -22.75
CA HIS A 27 6.48 -9.06 -23.82
C HIS A 27 6.77 -10.46 -23.28
N ASN A 28 7.64 -10.60 -22.28
CA ASN A 28 7.91 -11.90 -21.64
C ASN A 28 6.68 -12.45 -20.92
N THR A 29 5.89 -11.59 -20.29
CA THR A 29 4.69 -12.02 -19.54
C THR A 29 3.50 -12.31 -20.45
N LEU A 30 3.29 -11.46 -21.47
CA LEU A 30 2.08 -11.48 -22.29
C LEU A 30 2.28 -12.08 -23.68
N GLY A 31 3.52 -12.28 -24.12
CA GLY A 31 3.84 -12.79 -25.46
C GLY A 31 3.30 -14.20 -25.73
N GLU A 32 3.13 -15.01 -24.69
CA GLU A 32 2.48 -16.33 -24.81
C GLU A 32 0.95 -16.23 -24.98
N ARG A 33 0.34 -15.11 -24.59
CA ARG A 33 -1.12 -14.93 -24.53
C ARG A 33 -1.66 -13.95 -25.56
N LEU A 34 -0.83 -13.04 -26.06
CA LEU A 34 -1.22 -11.95 -26.93
C LEU A 34 -0.24 -11.82 -28.10
N ALA A 35 -0.77 -11.53 -29.29
CA ALA A 35 0.05 -11.19 -30.44
C ALA A 35 0.86 -9.90 -30.18
N TYR A 36 2.06 -9.84 -30.75
CA TYR A 36 3.01 -8.74 -30.58
C TYR A 36 2.38 -7.36 -30.83
N ASP A 37 1.73 -7.17 -31.98
CA ASP A 37 1.05 -5.91 -32.36
C ASP A 37 -0.04 -5.47 -31.37
N ARG A 38 -0.64 -6.43 -30.64
CA ARG A 38 -1.64 -6.13 -29.62
C ARG A 38 -0.99 -5.65 -28.33
N ILE A 39 0.19 -6.18 -28.00
CA ILE A 39 0.99 -5.75 -26.84
C ILE A 39 1.48 -4.32 -27.07
N GLU A 40 2.03 -4.01 -28.24
CA GLU A 40 2.48 -2.64 -28.58
C GLU A 40 1.34 -1.62 -28.49
N LYS A 41 0.18 -1.91 -29.11
CA LYS A 41 -0.99 -1.02 -29.01
C LYS A 41 -1.46 -0.79 -27.58
N MET A 42 -1.32 -1.80 -26.71
CA MET A 42 -1.66 -1.67 -25.29
C MET A 42 -0.66 -0.76 -24.56
N LEU A 43 0.65 -0.95 -24.80
CA LEU A 43 1.72 -0.15 -24.23
C LEU A 43 1.62 1.32 -24.67
N ASP A 44 1.33 1.58 -25.94
CA ASP A 44 1.12 2.94 -26.46
C ASP A 44 -0.09 3.61 -25.80
N GLY A 45 -1.18 2.87 -25.62
CA GLY A 45 -2.34 3.34 -24.86
C GLY A 45 -1.97 3.67 -23.41
N GLN A 46 -1.22 2.79 -22.74
CA GLN A 46 -0.77 3.00 -21.36
C GLN A 46 0.10 4.25 -21.24
N ARG A 47 1.04 4.46 -22.17
CA ARG A 47 1.89 5.67 -22.24
C ARG A 47 1.06 6.93 -22.42
N ALA A 48 0.05 6.91 -23.30
CA ALA A 48 -0.84 8.06 -23.53
C ALA A 48 -1.64 8.48 -22.29
N TYR A 49 -2.01 7.52 -21.43
CA TYR A 49 -2.76 7.77 -20.19
C TYR A 49 -1.90 7.76 -18.93
N ALA A 50 -0.57 7.63 -19.04
CA ALA A 50 0.33 7.55 -17.89
C ALA A 50 0.18 8.77 -16.96
N TRP A 51 0.00 9.96 -17.53
CA TRP A 51 -0.19 11.21 -16.77
C TRP A 51 -1.40 11.17 -15.81
N ILE A 52 -2.44 10.37 -16.10
CA ILE A 52 -3.58 10.18 -15.21
C ILE A 52 -3.13 9.45 -13.94
N ALA A 53 -2.28 8.43 -14.07
CA ALA A 53 -1.73 7.72 -12.93
C ALA A 53 -0.93 8.66 -12.02
N TYR A 54 -0.14 9.57 -12.62
CA TYR A 54 0.57 10.61 -11.86
C TYR A 54 -0.40 11.58 -11.18
N ALA A 55 -1.44 12.06 -11.86
CA ALA A 55 -2.44 12.97 -11.29
C ALA A 55 -3.23 12.34 -10.12
N LEU A 56 -3.41 11.01 -10.12
CA LEU A 56 -4.12 10.27 -9.08
C LEU A 56 -3.30 10.07 -7.80
N ILE A 57 -1.97 10.21 -7.81
CA ILE A 57 -1.11 10.05 -6.63
C ILE A 57 -1.46 11.01 -5.47
N PRO A 58 -1.56 12.34 -5.67
CA PRO A 58 -1.92 13.23 -4.57
C PRO A 58 -3.32 12.92 -4.01
N LEU A 59 -4.25 12.53 -4.87
CA LEU A 59 -5.61 12.16 -4.45
C LEU A 59 -5.60 10.86 -3.64
N SER A 60 -4.84 9.85 -4.07
CA SER A 60 -4.76 8.56 -3.37
C SER A 60 -4.11 8.71 -1.99
N VAL A 61 -3.04 9.50 -1.87
CA VAL A 61 -2.41 9.82 -0.57
C VAL A 61 -3.40 10.55 0.34
N LEU A 62 -4.14 11.53 -0.17
CA LEU A 62 -5.12 12.26 0.63
C LEU A 62 -6.25 11.35 1.13
N LEU A 63 -6.82 10.52 0.24
CA LEU A 63 -7.87 9.56 0.59
C LEU A 63 -7.37 8.53 1.61
N GLN A 64 -6.14 8.04 1.45
CA GLN A 64 -5.52 7.11 2.39
C GLN A 64 -5.39 7.72 3.79
N VAL A 65 -4.86 8.95 3.89
CA VAL A 65 -4.71 9.64 5.18
C VAL A 65 -6.08 9.89 5.80
N LEU A 66 -7.08 10.30 5.02
CA LEU A 66 -8.44 10.51 5.49
C LEU A 66 -9.07 9.21 6.01
N ALA A 67 -9.00 8.12 5.24
CA ALA A 67 -9.55 6.83 5.64
C ALA A 67 -8.95 6.35 6.96
N ILE A 68 -7.61 6.36 7.08
CA ILE A 68 -6.92 5.97 8.32
C ILE A 68 -7.33 6.89 9.47
N SER A 69 -7.39 8.20 9.24
CA SER A 69 -7.74 9.19 10.26
C SER A 69 -9.17 9.02 10.77
N VAL A 70 -10.13 8.70 9.88
CA VAL A 70 -11.52 8.42 10.24
C VAL A 70 -11.59 7.15 11.08
N CYS A 71 -10.93 6.06 10.67
CA CYS A 71 -10.92 4.82 11.45
C CYS A 71 -10.21 4.97 12.81
N LEU A 72 -9.16 5.80 12.91
CA LEU A 72 -8.57 6.12 14.21
C LEU A 72 -9.53 6.93 15.07
N MET A 73 -10.23 7.91 14.47
CA MET A 73 -11.15 8.78 15.18
C MET A 73 -12.33 8.00 15.77
N THR A 74 -12.83 6.95 15.12
CA THR A 74 -13.89 6.11 15.70
C THR A 74 -13.41 5.48 17.01
N GLY A 75 -12.19 4.95 17.06
CA GLY A 75 -11.59 4.41 18.29
C GLY A 75 -11.35 5.48 19.37
N VAL A 76 -10.93 6.68 18.98
CA VAL A 76 -10.79 7.83 19.89
C VAL A 76 -12.13 8.19 20.54
N VAL A 77 -13.20 8.28 19.74
CA VAL A 77 -14.56 8.60 20.22
C VAL A 77 -15.08 7.53 21.18
N LEU A 78 -14.85 6.24 20.87
CA LEU A 78 -15.21 5.12 21.75
C LEU A 78 -14.46 5.16 23.09
N SER A 79 -13.25 5.74 23.12
CA SER A 79 -12.50 5.94 24.36
C SER A 79 -12.91 7.18 25.16
N LEU A 80 -13.95 7.90 24.74
CA LEU A 80 -14.46 9.14 25.35
C LEU A 80 -13.39 10.23 25.53
N SER A 81 -12.36 10.22 24.68
CA SER A 81 -11.26 11.18 24.74
C SER A 81 -11.61 12.50 24.04
N LYS A 82 -11.03 13.60 24.52
CA LYS A 82 -11.19 14.95 23.95
C LYS A 82 -10.23 15.25 22.78
N LEU A 83 -9.52 14.23 22.29
CA LEU A 83 -8.53 14.37 21.22
C LEU A 83 -9.24 14.82 19.92
N LYS A 84 -8.71 15.88 19.31
CA LYS A 84 -9.34 16.53 18.14
C LYS A 84 -8.93 15.82 16.84
N PHE A 85 -9.84 15.76 15.86
CA PHE A 85 -9.56 15.19 14.54
C PHE A 85 -8.29 15.79 13.88
N LYS A 86 -8.06 17.11 14.03
CA LYS A 86 -6.85 17.78 13.52
C LYS A 86 -5.54 17.17 14.05
N GLN A 87 -5.53 16.66 15.28
CA GLN A 87 -4.37 16.01 15.88
C GLN A 87 -4.19 14.60 15.31
N VAL A 88 -5.26 13.81 15.23
CA VAL A 88 -5.25 12.48 14.57
C VAL A 88 -4.73 12.62 13.15
N PHE A 89 -5.34 13.51 12.36
CA PHE A 89 -4.99 13.73 10.97
C PHE A 89 -3.52 14.14 10.80
N ARG A 90 -2.99 15.00 11.68
CA ARG A 90 -1.56 15.40 11.65
C ARG A 90 -0.63 14.23 11.94
N VAL A 91 -0.96 13.38 12.92
CA VAL A 91 -0.19 12.19 13.26
C VAL A 91 -0.20 11.21 12.07
N THR A 92 -1.39 10.93 11.54
CA THR A 92 -1.56 10.04 10.39
C THR A 92 -0.81 10.55 9.16
N LEU A 93 -0.93 11.83 8.82
CA LEU A 93 -0.22 12.41 7.69
C LEU A 93 1.30 12.26 7.83
N THR A 94 1.84 12.53 9.03
CA THR A 94 3.28 12.39 9.31
C THR A 94 3.72 10.94 9.11
N MET A 95 3.00 9.97 9.70
CA MET A 95 3.37 8.56 9.63
C MET A 95 3.22 7.98 8.22
N VAL A 96 2.14 8.32 7.51
CA VAL A 96 1.98 7.94 6.10
C VAL A 96 3.12 8.51 5.26
N SER A 97 3.53 9.78 5.49
CA SER A 97 4.65 10.38 4.76
C SER A 97 5.98 9.65 5.00
N ILE A 98 6.26 9.26 6.25
CA ILE A 98 7.46 8.49 6.60
C ILE A 98 7.43 7.11 5.94
N ILE A 99 6.30 6.41 6.01
CA ILE A 99 6.13 5.09 5.39
C ILE A 99 6.22 5.15 3.86
N SER A 100 5.72 6.20 3.22
CA SER A 100 5.87 6.40 1.78
C SER A 100 7.35 6.45 1.34
N VAL A 101 8.23 7.02 2.17
CA VAL A 101 9.68 7.02 1.89
C VAL A 101 10.26 5.62 2.10
N PHE A 102 9.91 4.95 3.19
CA PHE A 102 10.40 3.58 3.46
C PHE A 102 9.97 2.58 2.38
N ARG A 103 8.81 2.79 1.73
CA ARG A 103 8.34 1.99 0.60
C ARG A 103 9.19 2.12 -0.67
N LEU A 104 10.19 2.99 -0.70
CA LEU A 104 11.20 2.99 -1.77
C LEU A 104 12.17 1.81 -1.63
N ILE A 105 12.39 1.27 -0.43
CA ILE A 105 13.35 0.19 -0.18
C ILE A 105 13.01 -1.07 -0.99
N PRO A 106 11.77 -1.61 -0.98
CA PRO A 106 11.43 -2.78 -1.79
C PRO A 106 11.61 -2.54 -3.29
N VAL A 107 11.31 -1.33 -3.77
CA VAL A 107 11.51 -0.96 -5.19
C VAL A 107 13.00 -0.98 -5.54
N LEU A 108 13.87 -0.44 -4.68
CA LEU A 108 15.31 -0.50 -4.88
C LEU A 108 15.83 -1.94 -4.87
N VAL A 109 15.29 -2.82 -4.04
CA VAL A 109 15.66 -4.24 -4.02
C VAL A 109 15.25 -4.94 -5.32
N LEU A 110 14.03 -4.67 -5.82
CA LEU A 110 13.56 -5.20 -7.10
C LEU A 110 14.44 -4.75 -8.27
N LEU A 111 14.91 -3.49 -8.25
CA LEU A 111 15.84 -2.99 -9.25
C LEU A 111 17.18 -3.75 -9.28
N ILE A 112 17.67 -4.18 -8.11
CA ILE A 112 18.93 -4.92 -7.99
C ILE A 112 18.73 -6.39 -8.40
N GLN A 113 17.59 -6.99 -8.07
CA GLN A 113 17.29 -8.39 -8.38
C GLN A 113 17.02 -8.62 -9.87
N GLY A 114 16.48 -7.60 -10.56
CA GLY A 114 16.08 -7.71 -11.96
C GLY A 114 14.76 -8.46 -12.09
N VAL A 115 13.75 -7.81 -12.66
CA VAL A 115 12.42 -8.40 -12.88
C VAL A 115 12.34 -8.87 -14.32
N THR A 116 11.98 -10.14 -14.53
CA THR A 116 11.91 -10.74 -15.87
C THR A 116 10.48 -10.98 -16.33
N VAL A 117 9.58 -11.24 -15.38
CA VAL A 117 8.15 -11.45 -15.59
C VAL A 117 7.36 -10.67 -14.55
N MET A 118 6.16 -10.21 -14.90
CA MET A 118 5.29 -9.47 -13.97
C MET A 118 4.88 -10.26 -12.74
N ASP A 119 4.89 -11.60 -12.80
CA ASP A 119 4.61 -12.45 -11.65
C ASP A 119 5.68 -12.32 -10.56
N ASP A 120 6.92 -11.95 -10.90
CA ASP A 120 8.00 -11.68 -9.92
C ASP A 120 7.63 -10.50 -9.01
N LEU A 121 6.91 -9.50 -9.54
CA LEU A 121 6.42 -8.37 -8.75
C LEU A 121 5.29 -8.76 -7.81
N LEU A 122 4.40 -9.62 -8.29
CA LEU A 122 3.27 -10.11 -7.52
C LEU A 122 3.67 -11.13 -6.47
N THR A 123 4.85 -11.73 -6.57
CA THR A 123 5.41 -12.73 -5.64
C THR A 123 6.51 -12.18 -4.72
N SER A 124 6.92 -10.91 -4.91
CA SER A 124 7.92 -10.24 -4.07
C SER A 124 7.36 -9.84 -2.69
N ASP A 125 7.04 -10.86 -1.90
CA ASP A 125 6.40 -10.76 -0.60
C ASP A 125 7.40 -10.75 0.57
N TYR A 126 8.70 -10.57 0.31
CA TYR A 126 9.79 -10.75 1.29
C TYR A 126 9.60 -10.04 2.63
N TYR A 127 8.85 -8.93 2.64
CA TYR A 127 8.60 -8.10 3.82
C TYR A 127 7.24 -8.38 4.49
N SER A 128 6.49 -9.34 3.98
CA SER A 128 5.14 -9.67 4.44
C SER A 128 5.10 -10.92 5.30
N LEU A 129 3.99 -11.10 6.01
CA LEU A 129 3.74 -12.30 6.80
C LEU A 129 3.60 -13.54 5.90
N LEU A 130 3.16 -13.36 4.65
CA LEU A 130 3.05 -14.45 3.68
C LEU A 130 4.39 -15.10 3.37
N ALA A 131 5.48 -14.32 3.31
CA ALA A 131 6.82 -14.87 3.10
C ALA A 131 7.33 -15.73 4.28
N LEU A 132 6.78 -15.56 5.49
CA LEU A 132 7.15 -16.37 6.66
C LEU A 132 6.42 -17.71 6.73
N VAL A 133 5.20 -17.77 6.21
CA VAL A 133 4.32 -18.95 6.27
C VAL A 133 4.43 -19.81 5.01
N ASP A 134 5.14 -19.31 3.98
CA ASP A 134 5.23 -19.86 2.63
C ASP A 134 3.91 -19.72 1.85
N ARG A 135 3.96 -19.16 0.64
CA ARG A 135 2.78 -18.77 -0.14
C ARG A 135 1.95 -19.97 -0.59
N ASP A 136 2.63 -21.05 -0.94
CA ASP A 136 2.02 -22.26 -1.49
C ASP A 136 1.35 -23.13 -0.42
N SER A 137 1.71 -22.92 0.85
CA SER A 137 1.10 -23.60 1.99
C SER A 137 -0.24 -22.98 2.42
N VAL A 138 -0.53 -21.77 1.94
CA VAL A 138 -1.66 -20.93 2.37
C VAL A 138 -2.77 -20.94 1.33
N ALA A 139 -4.02 -21.08 1.79
CA ALA A 139 -5.18 -21.01 0.92
C ALA A 139 -5.25 -19.67 0.14
N PRO A 140 -5.64 -19.65 -1.14
CA PRO A 140 -5.58 -18.45 -1.98
C PRO A 140 -6.30 -17.21 -1.42
N TRP A 141 -7.41 -17.41 -0.70
CA TRP A 141 -8.18 -16.33 -0.07
C TRP A 141 -7.44 -15.66 1.10
N LEU A 142 -6.47 -16.35 1.70
CA LEU A 142 -5.70 -15.87 2.84
C LEU A 142 -4.38 -15.22 2.40
N GLN A 143 -3.96 -15.41 1.15
CA GLN A 143 -2.73 -14.83 0.61
C GLN A 143 -2.75 -13.29 0.66
N ILE A 144 -3.83 -12.63 0.22
CA ILE A 144 -3.91 -11.15 0.22
C ILE A 144 -3.83 -10.55 1.64
N PRO A 145 -4.62 -11.01 2.64
CA PRO A 145 -4.49 -10.51 4.00
C PRO A 145 -3.09 -10.70 4.59
N LEU A 146 -2.47 -11.87 4.36
CA LEU A 146 -1.12 -12.14 4.87
C LEU A 146 -0.04 -11.30 4.19
N ALA A 147 -0.18 -11.06 2.88
CA ALA A 147 0.71 -10.16 2.14
C ALA A 147 0.55 -8.70 2.59
N ALA A 148 -0.69 -8.30 2.93
CA ALA A 148 -1.00 -6.95 3.40
C ALA A 148 -0.40 -6.65 4.80
N VAL A 149 -0.28 -7.68 5.66
CA VAL A 149 0.48 -7.58 6.91
C VAL A 149 1.96 -7.64 6.58
N ASN A 150 2.60 -6.47 6.49
CA ASN A 150 4.03 -6.36 6.26
C ASN A 150 4.73 -5.49 7.29
N VAL A 151 6.06 -5.52 7.27
CA VAL A 151 6.90 -4.73 8.18
C VAL A 151 6.50 -3.24 8.14
N PHE A 152 6.18 -2.69 6.97
CA PHE A 152 5.77 -1.29 6.85
C PHE A 152 4.41 -1.00 7.50
N HIS A 153 3.47 -1.94 7.45
CA HIS A 153 2.17 -1.83 8.13
C HIS A 153 2.33 -1.92 9.65
N VAL A 154 3.21 -2.80 10.14
CA VAL A 154 3.55 -2.87 11.57
C VAL A 154 4.23 -1.57 12.03
N LEU A 155 5.19 -1.04 11.26
CA LEU A 155 5.83 0.25 11.54
C LEU A 155 4.82 1.40 11.53
N LEU A 156 3.85 1.39 10.61
CA LEU A 156 2.76 2.36 10.58
C LEU A 156 1.94 2.30 11.88
N ILE A 157 1.50 1.12 12.30
CA ILE A 157 0.73 0.95 13.53
C ILE A 157 1.53 1.44 14.75
N ALA A 158 2.79 1.01 14.87
CA ALA A 158 3.67 1.43 15.96
C ALA A 158 3.85 2.97 15.98
N GLY A 159 4.07 3.57 14.81
CA GLY A 159 4.17 5.01 14.64
C GLY A 159 2.88 5.76 15.02
N LEU A 160 1.71 5.23 14.64
CA LEU A 160 0.41 5.79 15.01
C LEU A 160 0.18 5.74 16.52
N ILE A 161 0.49 4.62 17.18
CA ILE A 161 0.43 4.50 18.65
C ILE A 161 1.34 5.54 19.30
N ALA A 162 2.61 5.59 18.89
CA ALA A 162 3.59 6.51 19.45
C ALA A 162 3.19 7.98 19.24
N GLY A 163 2.71 8.33 18.04
CA GLY A 163 2.27 9.68 17.71
C GLY A 163 1.03 10.11 18.47
N LEU A 164 0.07 9.21 18.71
CA LEU A 164 -1.13 9.51 19.50
C LEU A 164 -0.85 9.61 21.00
N ARG A 165 0.10 8.82 21.52
CA ARG A 165 0.54 8.89 22.93
C ARG A 165 1.14 10.25 23.29
N TYR A 166 1.68 10.98 22.32
CA TYR A 166 2.15 12.34 22.54
C TYR A 166 0.99 13.32 22.88
N PHE A 167 -0.22 13.04 22.42
CA PHE A 167 -1.39 13.93 22.60
C PHE A 167 -2.43 13.41 23.59
N SER A 168 -2.38 12.13 23.98
CA SER A 168 -3.34 11.52 24.92
C SER A 168 -2.75 10.31 25.63
N ASN A 169 -3.48 9.80 26.62
CA ASN A 169 -3.08 8.64 27.41
C ASN A 169 -2.98 7.36 26.56
N ASN A 170 -2.29 6.37 27.13
CA ASN A 170 -2.04 5.08 26.50
C ASN A 170 -3.33 4.35 26.08
N SER A 171 -4.38 4.38 26.92
CA SER A 171 -5.67 3.74 26.64
C SER A 171 -6.33 4.28 25.36
N THR A 172 -6.37 5.60 25.19
CA THR A 172 -6.92 6.24 23.98
C THR A 172 -6.13 5.87 22.73
N SER A 173 -4.80 5.79 22.83
CA SER A 173 -3.95 5.45 21.69
C SER A 173 -4.20 4.01 21.22
N TRP A 174 -4.37 3.08 22.16
CA TRP A 174 -4.75 1.70 21.85
C TRP A 174 -6.16 1.61 21.27
N ALA A 175 -7.14 2.30 21.87
CA ALA A 175 -8.51 2.33 21.37
C ALA A 175 -8.58 2.85 19.93
N ALA A 176 -7.83 3.92 19.61
CA ALA A 176 -7.70 4.45 18.26
C ALA A 176 -7.19 3.39 17.28
N VAL A 177 -6.11 2.70 17.65
CA VAL A 177 -5.51 1.65 16.80
C VAL A 177 -6.43 0.43 16.65
N VAL A 178 -7.21 0.08 17.67
CA VAL A 178 -8.27 -0.94 17.54
C VAL A 178 -9.33 -0.50 16.53
N GLY A 179 -9.74 0.77 16.54
CA GLY A 179 -10.64 1.34 15.53
C GLY A 179 -10.07 1.26 14.11
N TYR A 180 -8.78 1.59 13.95
CA TYR A 180 -8.06 1.42 12.69
C TYR A 180 -7.94 -0.05 12.26
N GLY A 181 -7.64 -0.95 13.19
CA GLY A 181 -7.57 -2.39 12.96
C GLY A 181 -8.90 -2.95 12.47
N GLY A 182 -10.02 -2.55 13.09
CA GLY A 182 -11.37 -2.91 12.64
C GLY A 182 -11.65 -2.46 11.20
N GLY A 183 -11.30 -1.21 10.86
CA GLY A 183 -11.41 -0.71 9.48
C GLY A 183 -10.54 -1.48 8.49
N THR A 184 -9.31 -1.82 8.90
CA THR A 184 -8.37 -2.61 8.08
C THR A 184 -8.89 -4.03 7.82
N LEU A 185 -9.44 -4.68 8.84
CA LEU A 185 -10.04 -6.01 8.70
C LEU A 185 -11.24 -6.00 7.75
N LEU A 186 -12.12 -4.99 7.88
CA LEU A 186 -13.27 -4.83 6.97
C LEU A 186 -12.80 -4.67 5.52
N TRP A 187 -11.75 -3.87 5.30
CA TRP A 187 -11.13 -3.72 3.98
C TRP A 187 -10.58 -5.05 3.44
N TRP A 188 -9.86 -5.83 4.26
CA TRP A 188 -9.33 -7.13 3.84
C TRP A 188 -10.43 -8.13 3.52
N VAL A 189 -11.51 -8.20 4.31
CA VAL A 189 -12.67 -9.05 3.99
C VAL A 189 -13.28 -8.66 2.65
N GLY A 190 -13.36 -7.35 2.36
CA GLY A 190 -13.80 -6.86 1.05
C GLY A 190 -12.88 -7.35 -0.09
N LEU A 191 -11.56 -7.26 0.09
CA LEU A 191 -10.59 -7.76 -0.89
C LEU A 191 -10.69 -9.27 -1.09
N MET A 192 -10.88 -10.04 -0.02
CA MET A 192 -11.07 -11.49 -0.08
C MET A 192 -12.30 -11.86 -0.92
N TYR A 193 -13.40 -11.13 -0.73
CA TYR A 193 -14.61 -11.33 -1.52
C TYR A 193 -14.40 -11.03 -3.00
N VAL A 194 -13.78 -9.88 -3.32
CA VAL A 194 -13.46 -9.52 -4.70
C VAL A 194 -12.54 -10.57 -5.35
N GLN A 195 -11.48 -10.99 -4.66
CA GLN A 195 -10.57 -12.02 -5.18
C GLN A 195 -11.29 -13.34 -5.46
N PHE A 196 -12.26 -13.73 -4.64
CA PHE A 196 -13.03 -14.95 -4.83
C PHE A 196 -14.01 -14.87 -6.00
N VAL A 197 -14.65 -13.71 -6.19
CA VAL A 197 -15.65 -13.50 -7.26
C VAL A 197 -15.02 -13.40 -8.65
N PHE A 198 -13.82 -12.81 -8.75
CA PHE A 198 -13.14 -12.55 -10.02
C PHE A 198 -12.05 -13.57 -10.38
N LYS A 199 -12.02 -14.72 -9.69
CA LYS A 199 -11.22 -15.89 -10.05
C LYS A 199 -12.02 -16.84 -10.94
#